data_AF-A0AAE1RRS2-F1
#
_entry.id   AF-A0AAE1RRS2-F1
#
_cell.length_a   1.000
_cell.length_b   1.000
_cell.length_c   1.000
_cell.angle_alpha   90.00
_cell.angle_beta   90.00
_cell.angle_gamma   90.00
#
_symmetry.space_group_name_H-M   'P 1'
#
loop_
_entity.id
_entity.type
_entity.pdbx_description
1 polymer ?
#
loop_
_entity_poly.entity_id
_entity_poly.type
_entity_poly.pdbx_seq_one_letter_code
_entity_poly.pdbx_strand_id
1 'polypeptide(L)'
;MGRVSPLFLILLALGFFFATYNLVTMIIHNRATRSNSISTSNNNGGSEWFDPVQESGLKKSGDRKFHVALTATDAPYSKWQCRIMYYWYKRMKDRAGSESDMGGFTRVLHSGKPDNLMEEIPSFVVDPLPEGLDRGYIVLNRPWAFVQWLEKATIEEEYILMAEPDHVFANPLPNLGRGDIPAAYPFFYIKPSENEKIIRKYYPEALGPVTNVDPIGNSPVIIKKSILEQIAPTWMNVSLRMKDDPETDKAFGWVLEMYGYAVASALHGVRHILRKDFMLQPPWDLEVGKRFIIHYTYGCDYNMKGELTYGKIGEWRFDKRSYLRGPPPKNLSLPPPGVPESVVRLVKMVNEATANIPGWETVRMS
;
A
#
# COMPACT_ATOMS: atom_id res chain seq x y z
N MET A 1 2.87 40.64 -6.94
CA MET A 1 2.95 39.34 -6.24
C MET A 1 3.05 38.25 -7.29
N GLY A 2 4.23 37.65 -7.46
CA GLY A 2 4.47 36.65 -8.52
C GLY A 2 3.80 35.31 -8.19
N ARG A 3 2.97 34.79 -9.11
CA ARG A 3 2.39 33.45 -9.00
C ARG A 3 3.49 32.41 -9.15
N VAL A 4 3.67 31.57 -8.13
CA VAL A 4 4.60 30.43 -8.16
C VAL A 4 4.05 29.36 -9.10
N SER A 5 4.87 28.89 -10.04
CA SER A 5 4.47 27.90 -11.04
C SER A 5 4.10 26.55 -10.39
N PRO A 6 3.00 25.88 -10.80
CA PRO A 6 2.66 24.53 -10.33
C PRO A 6 3.79 23.50 -10.53
N LEU A 7 4.59 23.65 -11.60
CA LEU A 7 5.78 22.84 -11.86
C LEU A 7 6.84 23.01 -10.76
N PHE A 8 6.99 24.22 -10.21
CA PHE A 8 7.94 24.50 -9.14
C PHE A 8 7.49 23.86 -7.82
N LEU A 9 6.19 23.87 -7.52
CA LEU A 9 5.64 23.21 -6.35
C LEU A 9 5.77 21.67 -6.43
N ILE A 10 5.55 21.10 -7.62
CA ILE A 10 5.79 19.68 -7.88
C ILE A 10 7.27 19.34 -7.70
N LEU A 11 8.19 20.15 -8.23
CA LEU A 11 9.63 19.95 -8.06
C LEU A 11 10.07 20.09 -6.60
N LEU A 12 9.48 21.00 -5.83
CA LEU A 12 9.74 21.17 -4.40
C LEU A 12 9.24 19.97 -3.58
N ALA A 13 8.02 19.51 -3.84
CA ALA A 13 7.48 18.30 -3.20
C ALA A 13 8.33 17.07 -3.53
N LEU A 14 8.78 16.93 -4.78
CA LEU A 14 9.69 15.86 -5.21
C LEU A 14 11.08 15.98 -4.58
N GLY A 15 11.60 17.19 -4.40
CA GLY A 15 12.89 17.44 -3.73
C GLY A 15 12.84 17.06 -2.25
N PHE A 16 11.77 17.43 -1.54
CA PHE A 16 11.54 17.00 -0.17
C PHE A 16 11.34 15.48 -0.06
N PHE A 17 10.63 14.88 -1.01
CA PHE A 17 10.48 13.41 -1.08
C PHE A 17 11.82 12.70 -1.30
N PHE A 18 12.67 13.24 -2.18
CA PHE A 18 14.00 12.68 -2.43
C PHE A 18 14.93 12.80 -1.21
N ALA A 19 14.89 13.93 -0.51
CA ALA A 19 15.68 14.13 0.71
C ALA A 19 15.21 13.21 1.86
N THR A 20 13.90 13.09 2.08
CA THR A 20 13.32 12.20 3.09
C THR A 20 13.51 10.73 2.74
N TYR A 21 13.40 10.35 1.46
CA TYR A 21 13.72 9.01 0.96
C TYR A 21 15.17 8.62 1.26
N ASN A 22 16.14 9.51 0.95
CA ASN A 22 17.55 9.25 1.24
C ASN A 22 17.82 9.16 2.75
N LEU A 23 17.17 10.00 3.56
CA LEU A 23 17.32 9.99 5.01
C LEU A 23 16.76 8.70 5.64
N VAL A 24 15.57 8.28 5.24
CA VAL A 24 14.95 7.03 5.70
C VAL A 24 15.78 5.83 5.26
N THR A 25 16.25 5.81 4.01
CA THR A 25 17.12 4.75 3.48
C THR A 25 18.42 4.64 4.27
N MET A 26 19.05 5.77 4.62
CA MET A 26 20.25 5.81 5.46
C MET A 26 20.01 5.28 6.87
N ILE A 27 18.87 5.61 7.49
CA ILE A 27 18.52 5.15 8.84
C ILE A 27 18.24 3.64 8.86
N ILE A 28 17.54 3.11 7.84
CA ILE A 28 17.30 1.67 7.69
C ILE A 28 18.64 0.93 7.54
N HIS A 29 19.56 1.44 6.74
CA HIS A 29 20.89 0.85 6.56
C HIS A 29 21.71 0.82 7.84
N ASN A 30 21.77 1.93 8.60
CA ASN A 30 22.48 1.98 9.89
C ASN A 30 21.91 1.01 10.93
N ARG A 31 20.62 0.66 10.84
CA ARG A 31 20.00 -0.36 11.68
C ARG A 31 20.32 -1.78 11.20
N ALA A 32 20.31 -2.03 9.89
CA ALA A 32 20.67 -3.33 9.32
C ALA A 32 22.16 -3.67 9.55
N THR A 33 23.06 -2.70 9.40
CA THR A 33 24.50 -2.89 9.70
C THR A 33 24.77 -3.05 11.20
N ARG A 34 24.07 -2.33 12.09
CA ARG A 34 24.14 -2.59 13.55
C ARG A 34 23.57 -3.94 13.95
N SER A 35 22.52 -4.42 13.27
CA SER A 35 21.97 -5.76 13.49
C SER A 35 22.96 -6.85 13.08
N ASN A 36 23.73 -6.63 12.01
CA ASN A 36 24.77 -7.56 11.55
C ASN A 36 26.09 -7.48 12.35
N SER A 37 26.33 -6.40 13.11
CA SER A 37 27.51 -6.28 13.98
C SER A 37 27.28 -6.77 15.41
N ILE A 38 26.04 -7.12 15.78
CA ILE A 38 25.64 -7.60 17.11
C ILE A 38 25.32 -9.12 17.09
N SER A 39 25.54 -9.81 15.97
CA SER A 39 25.38 -11.27 15.88
C SER A 39 26.70 -12.02 16.04
N THR A 40 27.49 -11.70 17.07
CA THR A 40 28.57 -12.57 17.60
C THR A 40 28.80 -12.29 19.08
N SER A 41 27.86 -12.69 19.96
CA SER A 41 28.15 -13.29 21.27
C SER A 41 26.89 -13.80 21.99
N ASN A 42 26.87 -15.11 22.23
CA ASN A 42 26.27 -15.89 23.32
C ASN A 42 24.95 -15.50 24.02
N ASN A 43 24.01 -16.45 23.85
CA ASN A 43 23.24 -17.23 24.85
C ASN A 43 22.19 -16.62 25.80
N ASN A 44 21.04 -17.31 25.76
CA ASN A 44 20.06 -17.65 26.79
C ASN A 44 19.18 -16.56 27.42
N GLY A 45 17.87 -16.67 27.15
CA GLY A 45 16.80 -16.04 27.90
C GLY A 45 15.54 -15.90 27.04
N GLY A 46 14.56 -16.78 27.25
CA GLY A 46 13.41 -16.95 26.37
C GLY A 46 12.33 -15.87 26.46
N SER A 47 11.45 -15.86 25.46
CA SER A 47 10.00 -15.75 25.65
C SER A 47 9.31 -16.20 24.36
N GLU A 48 8.65 -17.33 24.47
CA GLU A 48 7.79 -17.97 23.49
C GLU A 48 6.58 -17.06 23.20
N TRP A 49 6.46 -16.57 21.96
CA TRP A 49 5.21 -16.05 21.41
C TRP A 49 5.02 -16.60 19.99
N PHE A 50 5.04 -17.92 19.89
CA PHE A 50 4.48 -18.63 18.75
C PHE A 50 3.59 -19.73 19.31
N ASP A 51 2.34 -19.39 19.56
CA ASP A 51 1.30 -20.39 19.70
C ASP A 51 0.55 -20.46 18.36
N PRO A 52 0.74 -21.53 17.54
CA PRO A 52 -0.05 -21.72 16.35
C PRO A 52 -1.46 -22.09 16.80
N VAL A 53 -2.37 -21.11 16.79
CA VAL A 53 -3.79 -21.38 17.05
C VAL A 53 -4.26 -22.51 16.14
N GLN A 54 -4.50 -23.65 16.78
CA GLN A 54 -5.01 -24.89 16.23
C GLN A 54 -6.30 -24.59 15.46
N GLU A 55 -6.37 -25.01 14.19
CA GLU A 55 -7.59 -25.00 13.39
C GLU A 55 -8.63 -25.94 14.01
N SER A 56 -9.36 -25.44 15.01
CA SER A 56 -10.52 -26.12 15.56
C SER A 56 -11.76 -25.69 14.77
N GLY A 57 -12.10 -26.52 13.78
CA GLY A 57 -13.48 -27.00 13.53
C GLY A 57 -14.65 -26.01 13.48
N LEU A 58 -14.45 -24.74 13.17
CA LEU A 58 -15.55 -23.81 12.91
C LEU A 58 -16.08 -24.03 11.49
N LYS A 59 -17.37 -24.39 11.40
CA LYS A 59 -18.16 -24.49 10.17
C LYS A 59 -17.74 -23.41 9.15
N LYS A 60 -17.49 -23.79 7.89
CA LYS A 60 -17.54 -22.86 6.73
C LYS A 60 -18.93 -22.21 6.72
N SER A 61 -19.14 -21.12 7.45
CA SER A 61 -20.38 -20.36 7.45
C SER A 61 -20.09 -18.95 6.96
N GLY A 62 -20.51 -18.65 5.74
CA GLY A 62 -20.38 -17.36 5.07
C GLY A 62 -19.49 -17.41 3.84
N ASP A 63 -19.86 -16.66 2.80
CA ASP A 63 -18.96 -16.38 1.68
C ASP A 63 -17.82 -15.48 2.19
N ARG A 64 -16.64 -16.07 2.39
CA ARG A 64 -15.46 -15.38 2.92
C ARG A 64 -14.74 -14.54 1.87
N LYS A 65 -15.29 -14.43 0.67
CA LYS A 65 -14.69 -13.64 -0.38
C LYS A 65 -14.53 -12.18 0.02
N PHE A 66 -13.45 -11.58 -0.44
CA PHE A 66 -13.23 -10.15 -0.35
C PHE A 66 -13.29 -9.50 -1.73
N HIS A 67 -13.91 -8.33 -1.80
CA HIS A 67 -13.84 -7.43 -2.94
C HIS A 67 -12.52 -6.66 -2.91
N VAL A 68 -11.77 -6.62 -4.00
CA VAL A 68 -10.56 -5.81 -4.10
C VAL A 68 -10.93 -4.38 -4.46
N ALA A 69 -10.62 -3.42 -3.59
CA ALA A 69 -10.81 -2.00 -3.83
C ALA A 69 -9.46 -1.31 -4.04
N LEU A 70 -9.18 -0.96 -5.29
CA LEU A 70 -7.97 -0.25 -5.70
C LEU A 70 -8.28 1.24 -5.88
N THR A 71 -7.77 2.11 -5.00
CA THR A 71 -7.90 3.56 -5.19
C THR A 71 -6.87 4.09 -6.19
N ALA A 72 -7.31 4.88 -7.16
CA ALA A 72 -6.46 5.32 -8.26
C ALA A 72 -6.79 6.74 -8.77
N THR A 73 -5.79 7.37 -9.40
CA THR A 73 -5.95 8.61 -10.17
C THR A 73 -6.03 8.32 -11.66
N ASP A 74 -6.40 9.34 -12.45
CA ASP A 74 -6.37 9.31 -13.92
C ASP A 74 -4.96 9.57 -14.50
N ALA A 75 -3.94 9.76 -13.66
CA ALA A 75 -2.58 10.01 -14.10
C ALA A 75 -1.99 8.80 -14.85
N PRO A 76 -1.20 8.99 -15.93
CA PRO A 76 -0.56 7.89 -16.64
C PRO A 76 0.23 6.95 -15.72
N TYR A 77 0.91 7.53 -14.72
CA TYR A 77 1.60 6.80 -13.65
C TYR A 77 0.69 5.81 -12.91
N SER A 78 -0.50 6.24 -12.47
CA SER A 78 -1.45 5.36 -11.77
C SER A 78 -2.09 4.36 -12.73
N LYS A 79 -2.43 4.78 -13.95
CA LYS A 79 -3.06 3.95 -14.98
C LYS A 79 -2.28 2.67 -15.26
N TRP A 80 -0.99 2.77 -15.60
CA TRP A 80 -0.23 1.56 -15.95
C TRP A 80 -0.07 0.59 -14.77
N GLN A 81 0.05 1.13 -13.56
CA GLN A 81 0.12 0.35 -12.32
C GLN A 81 -1.17 -0.44 -12.08
N CYS A 82 -2.33 0.21 -12.22
CA CYS A 82 -3.65 -0.43 -12.09
C CYS A 82 -3.83 -1.61 -13.05
N ARG A 83 -3.37 -1.47 -14.30
CA ARG A 83 -3.48 -2.54 -15.31
C ARG A 83 -2.66 -3.77 -14.95
N ILE A 84 -1.42 -3.57 -14.48
CA ILE A 84 -0.56 -4.67 -14.01
C ILE A 84 -1.20 -5.36 -12.80
N MET A 85 -1.69 -4.59 -11.83
CA MET A 85 -2.35 -5.14 -10.65
C MET A 85 -3.59 -5.95 -11.04
N TYR A 86 -4.45 -5.42 -11.90
CA TYR A 86 -5.66 -6.10 -12.35
C TYR A 86 -5.37 -7.38 -13.14
N TYR A 87 -4.35 -7.36 -14.01
CA TYR A 87 -3.87 -8.57 -14.70
C TYR A 87 -3.50 -9.67 -13.70
N TRP A 88 -2.70 -9.33 -12.69
CA TRP A 88 -2.25 -10.32 -11.69
C TRP A 88 -3.35 -10.75 -10.71
N TYR A 89 -4.28 -9.86 -10.37
CA TYR A 89 -5.50 -10.20 -9.64
C TYR A 89 -6.26 -11.33 -10.36
N LYS A 90 -6.55 -11.16 -11.67
CA LYS A 90 -7.26 -12.18 -12.45
C LYS A 90 -6.51 -13.50 -12.44
N ARG A 91 -5.21 -13.48 -12.71
CA ARG A 91 -4.38 -14.70 -12.73
C ARG A 91 -4.31 -15.41 -11.37
N MET A 92 -4.24 -14.68 -10.26
CA MET A 92 -4.20 -15.29 -8.93
C MET A 92 -5.57 -15.82 -8.49
N LYS A 93 -6.65 -15.14 -8.86
CA LYS A 93 -8.02 -15.63 -8.68
C LYS A 93 -8.24 -16.93 -9.46
N ASP A 94 -7.85 -16.98 -10.74
CA ASP A 94 -7.99 -18.17 -11.58
C ASP A 94 -7.16 -19.35 -11.05
N ARG A 95 -5.94 -19.09 -10.59
CA ARG A 95 -5.07 -20.12 -9.99
C ARG A 95 -5.63 -20.73 -8.71
N ALA A 96 -6.36 -19.95 -7.92
CA ALA A 96 -7.03 -20.44 -6.72
C ALA A 96 -8.27 -21.30 -7.03
N GLY A 97 -8.88 -21.10 -8.21
CA GLY A 97 -10.04 -21.86 -8.65
C GLY A 97 -11.29 -21.58 -7.81
N SER A 98 -12.15 -22.59 -7.66
CA SER A 98 -13.44 -22.48 -6.96
C SER A 98 -13.33 -22.15 -5.47
N GLU A 99 -12.18 -22.43 -4.85
CA GLU A 99 -11.90 -22.16 -3.43
C GLU A 99 -11.27 -20.78 -3.22
N SER A 100 -11.26 -19.91 -4.23
CA SER A 100 -10.71 -18.56 -4.10
C SER A 100 -11.55 -17.68 -3.18
N ASP A 101 -10.91 -17.10 -2.17
CA ASP A 101 -11.47 -15.98 -1.40
C ASP A 101 -11.36 -14.64 -2.17
N MET A 102 -10.76 -14.61 -3.37
CA MET A 102 -10.67 -13.39 -4.18
C MET A 102 -11.99 -13.17 -4.94
N GLY A 103 -12.83 -12.27 -4.42
CA GLY A 103 -14.12 -11.86 -4.99
C GLY A 103 -13.97 -10.91 -6.18
N GLY A 104 -14.83 -9.91 -6.30
CA GLY A 104 -14.80 -8.86 -7.31
C GLY A 104 -13.60 -7.91 -7.17
N PHE A 105 -13.49 -7.00 -8.14
CA PHE A 105 -12.43 -5.99 -8.18
C PHE A 105 -13.05 -4.67 -8.66
N THR A 106 -12.81 -3.59 -7.95
CA THR A 106 -13.16 -2.24 -8.36
C THR A 106 -11.94 -1.34 -8.28
N ARG A 107 -11.66 -0.63 -9.38
CA ARG A 107 -10.81 0.55 -9.38
C ARG A 107 -11.65 1.77 -8.99
N VAL A 108 -11.46 2.28 -7.79
CA VAL A 108 -12.11 3.50 -7.30
C VAL A 108 -11.34 4.70 -7.85
N LEU A 109 -11.84 5.26 -8.95
CA LEU A 109 -11.22 6.34 -9.69
C LEU A 109 -11.66 7.69 -9.10
N HIS A 110 -10.77 8.33 -8.35
CA HIS A 110 -11.07 9.56 -7.63
C HIS A 110 -10.60 10.83 -8.36
N SER A 111 -10.78 10.84 -9.69
CA SER A 111 -10.51 11.99 -10.57
C SER A 111 -11.75 12.84 -10.85
N GLY A 112 -12.95 12.40 -10.43
CA GLY A 112 -14.23 13.04 -10.75
C GLY A 112 -14.69 12.86 -12.19
N LYS A 113 -13.97 12.11 -13.02
CA LYS A 113 -14.33 11.86 -14.42
C LYS A 113 -13.94 10.46 -14.89
N PRO A 114 -14.71 9.86 -15.81
CA PRO A 114 -14.35 8.58 -16.40
C PRO A 114 -13.05 8.68 -17.22
N ASP A 115 -12.39 7.53 -17.39
CA ASP A 115 -11.23 7.40 -18.27
C ASP A 115 -11.33 6.12 -19.14
N ASN A 116 -10.39 5.99 -20.07
CA ASN A 116 -10.35 4.86 -21.00
C ASN A 116 -10.11 3.49 -20.35
N LEU A 117 -9.61 3.42 -19.11
CA LEU A 117 -9.40 2.13 -18.45
C LEU A 117 -10.69 1.52 -17.90
N MET A 118 -11.80 2.26 -17.90
CA MET A 118 -13.10 1.71 -17.50
C MET A 118 -13.61 0.63 -18.45
N GLU A 119 -13.11 0.58 -19.69
CA GLU A 119 -13.38 -0.49 -20.65
C GLU A 119 -12.63 -1.79 -20.31
N GLU A 120 -11.54 -1.71 -19.53
CA GLU A 120 -10.68 -2.84 -19.18
C GLU A 120 -10.86 -3.30 -17.72
N ILE A 121 -10.97 -2.35 -16.80
CA ILE A 121 -10.99 -2.59 -15.35
C ILE A 121 -12.33 -2.11 -14.81
N PRO A 122 -13.10 -2.96 -14.10
CA PRO A 122 -14.32 -2.52 -13.44
C PRO A 122 -13.99 -1.35 -12.52
N SER A 123 -14.64 -0.21 -12.75
CA SER A 123 -14.26 1.07 -12.16
C SER A 123 -15.48 1.78 -11.62
N PHE A 124 -15.30 2.50 -10.52
CA PHE A 124 -16.32 3.38 -9.94
C PHE A 124 -15.72 4.79 -9.83
N VAL A 125 -16.36 5.75 -10.48
CA VAL A 125 -15.90 7.15 -10.49
C VAL A 125 -16.45 7.87 -9.25
N VAL A 126 -15.57 8.53 -8.52
CA VAL A 126 -15.91 9.36 -7.38
C VAL A 126 -15.23 10.73 -7.53
N ASP A 127 -15.81 11.73 -6.87
CA ASP A 127 -15.25 13.07 -6.91
C ASP A 127 -13.99 13.17 -6.05
N PRO A 128 -12.98 13.96 -6.46
CA PRO A 128 -11.89 14.31 -5.56
C PRO A 128 -12.42 15.15 -4.39
N LEU A 129 -11.57 15.37 -3.39
CA LEU A 129 -11.83 16.36 -2.36
C LEU A 129 -12.03 17.74 -3.01
N PRO A 130 -12.90 18.58 -2.46
CA PRO A 130 -13.01 19.99 -2.85
C PRO A 130 -11.64 20.68 -2.90
N GLU A 131 -11.50 21.59 -3.87
CA GLU A 131 -10.23 22.28 -4.14
C GLU A 131 -9.66 22.92 -2.86
N GLY A 132 -8.38 22.66 -2.60
CA GLY A 132 -7.64 23.23 -1.48
C GLY A 132 -7.77 22.47 -0.15
N LEU A 133 -8.71 21.54 0.00
CA LEU A 133 -8.83 20.71 1.21
C LEU A 133 -7.71 19.67 1.33
N ASP A 134 -7.19 19.20 0.21
CA ASP A 134 -6.06 18.27 0.22
C ASP A 134 -4.71 18.94 0.56
N ARG A 135 -4.66 20.28 0.54
CA ARG A 135 -3.44 21.08 0.75
C ARG A 135 -2.27 20.63 -0.14
N GLY A 136 -2.57 20.16 -1.35
CA GLY A 136 -1.58 19.58 -2.28
C GLY A 136 -1.08 18.17 -1.91
N TYR A 137 -1.61 17.57 -0.84
CA TYR A 137 -1.38 16.18 -0.47
C TYR A 137 -2.49 15.29 -1.04
N ILE A 138 -2.33 14.93 -2.31
CA ILE A 138 -3.32 14.18 -3.11
C ILE A 138 -3.78 12.87 -2.48
N VAL A 139 -3.01 12.30 -1.54
CA VAL A 139 -3.33 11.04 -0.85
C VAL A 139 -4.60 11.18 -0.01
N LEU A 140 -4.98 12.39 0.43
CA LEU A 140 -6.24 12.63 1.16
C LEU A 140 -7.50 12.35 0.33
N ASN A 141 -7.40 12.29 -1.00
CA ASN A 141 -8.51 11.87 -1.83
C ASN A 141 -8.92 10.41 -1.58
N ARG A 142 -8.02 9.58 -1.04
CA ARG A 142 -8.26 8.16 -0.79
C ARG A 142 -9.35 7.89 0.24
N PRO A 143 -9.28 8.38 1.49
CA PRO A 143 -10.37 8.18 2.44
C PRO A 143 -11.70 8.72 1.92
N TRP A 144 -11.68 9.86 1.23
CA TRP A 144 -12.89 10.42 0.61
C TRP A 144 -13.46 9.55 -0.51
N ALA A 145 -12.59 8.92 -1.31
CA ALA A 145 -12.98 7.97 -2.33
C ALA A 145 -13.68 6.74 -1.72
N PHE A 146 -13.18 6.23 -0.60
CA PHE A 146 -13.81 5.13 0.12
C PHE A 146 -15.18 5.51 0.68
N VAL A 147 -15.34 6.70 1.28
CA VAL A 147 -16.65 7.17 1.76
C VAL A 147 -17.67 7.14 0.62
N GLN A 148 -17.37 7.79 -0.50
CA GLN A 148 -18.30 7.84 -1.63
C GLN A 148 -18.56 6.46 -2.27
N TRP A 149 -17.52 5.63 -2.39
CA TRP A 149 -17.66 4.31 -3.01
C TRP A 149 -18.51 3.38 -2.15
N LEU A 150 -18.28 3.34 -0.83
CA LEU A 150 -19.06 2.52 0.10
C LEU A 150 -20.53 2.96 0.16
N GLU A 151 -20.80 4.27 0.09
CA GLU A 151 -22.16 4.80 0.12
C GLU A 151 -22.95 4.50 -1.16
N LYS A 152 -22.29 4.45 -2.32
CA LYS A 152 -22.97 4.49 -3.63
C LYS A 152 -22.83 3.22 -4.45
N ALA A 153 -21.80 2.41 -4.23
CA ALA A 153 -21.55 1.21 -5.03
C ALA A 153 -22.28 -0.01 -4.47
N THR A 154 -22.71 -0.90 -5.36
CA THR A 154 -23.17 -2.23 -4.96
C THR A 154 -21.97 -3.16 -4.87
N ILE A 155 -21.70 -3.67 -3.66
CA ILE A 155 -20.59 -4.57 -3.35
C ILE A 155 -21.18 -5.87 -2.81
N GLU A 156 -21.03 -6.95 -3.58
CA GLU A 156 -21.60 -8.27 -3.26
C GLU A 156 -20.89 -8.92 -2.07
N GLU A 157 -19.55 -8.80 -2.01
CA GLU A 157 -18.75 -9.44 -0.97
C GLU A 157 -18.88 -8.75 0.39
N GLU A 158 -18.80 -9.55 1.46
CA GLU A 158 -18.84 -9.06 2.85
C GLU A 158 -17.52 -8.43 3.29
N TYR A 159 -16.40 -8.81 2.67
CA TYR A 159 -15.07 -8.30 2.99
C TYR A 159 -14.54 -7.43 1.87
N ILE A 160 -13.63 -6.51 2.22
CA ILE A 160 -12.95 -5.62 1.29
C ILE A 160 -11.45 -5.73 1.54
N LEU A 161 -10.69 -5.97 0.48
CA LEU A 161 -9.26 -5.73 0.44
C LEU A 161 -9.01 -4.30 -0.05
N MET A 162 -8.58 -3.42 0.83
CA MET A 162 -8.06 -2.11 0.44
C MET A 162 -6.66 -2.27 -0.14
N ALA A 163 -6.45 -1.78 -1.36
CA ALA A 163 -5.23 -2.00 -2.12
C ALA A 163 -4.73 -0.74 -2.85
N GLU A 164 -3.46 -0.74 -3.25
CA GLU A 164 -2.78 0.38 -3.91
C GLU A 164 -2.25 0.02 -5.32
N PRO A 165 -2.07 0.99 -6.24
CA PRO A 165 -1.64 0.70 -7.61
C PRO A 165 -0.29 -0.02 -7.69
N ASP A 166 0.60 0.19 -6.73
CA ASP A 166 1.92 -0.45 -6.66
C ASP A 166 1.91 -1.82 -5.96
N HIS A 167 0.75 -2.47 -5.90
CA HIS A 167 0.61 -3.86 -5.49
C HIS A 167 0.58 -4.81 -6.70
N VAL A 168 1.29 -5.92 -6.59
CA VAL A 168 1.21 -7.06 -7.52
C VAL A 168 0.93 -8.33 -6.73
N PHE A 169 -0.14 -9.06 -7.06
CA PHE A 169 -0.44 -10.35 -6.42
C PHE A 169 0.53 -11.44 -6.92
N ALA A 170 1.49 -11.81 -6.08
CA ALA A 170 2.52 -12.80 -6.37
C ALA A 170 2.03 -14.24 -6.19
N ASN A 171 1.10 -14.44 -5.25
CA ASN A 171 0.46 -15.71 -4.91
C ASN A 171 -1.05 -15.50 -4.69
N PRO A 172 -1.88 -16.56 -4.82
CA PRO A 172 -3.28 -16.53 -4.40
C PRO A 172 -3.44 -16.05 -2.96
N LEU A 173 -4.28 -15.04 -2.74
CA LEU A 173 -4.50 -14.42 -1.43
C LEU A 173 -5.80 -14.96 -0.81
N PRO A 174 -5.73 -15.75 0.27
CA PRO A 174 -6.91 -16.10 1.05
C PRO A 174 -7.37 -14.90 1.91
N ASN A 175 -8.59 -14.94 2.42
CA ASN A 175 -9.07 -13.93 3.37
C ASN A 175 -8.32 -14.09 4.70
N LEU A 176 -7.39 -13.17 4.95
CA LEU A 176 -6.56 -13.18 6.17
C LEU A 176 -7.29 -12.69 7.42
N GLY A 177 -8.44 -12.01 7.25
CA GLY A 177 -9.33 -11.59 8.33
C GLY A 177 -10.11 -12.76 8.93
N ARG A 178 -10.66 -12.55 10.13
CA ARG A 178 -11.42 -13.57 10.88
C ARG A 178 -12.66 -12.94 11.53
N GLY A 179 -13.84 -13.28 11.01
CA GLY A 179 -15.09 -12.69 11.51
C GLY A 179 -15.05 -11.16 11.38
N ASP A 180 -15.26 -10.45 12.48
CA ASP A 180 -15.18 -9.00 12.55
C ASP A 180 -13.76 -8.46 12.84
N ILE A 181 -12.75 -9.34 12.91
CA ILE A 181 -11.36 -8.94 13.16
C ILE A 181 -10.62 -8.80 11.81
N PRO A 182 -10.31 -7.57 11.35
CA PRO A 182 -9.58 -7.35 10.10
C PRO A 182 -8.12 -7.82 10.18
N ALA A 183 -7.48 -7.98 9.02
CA ALA A 183 -6.06 -8.28 8.92
C ALA A 183 -5.32 -7.16 8.17
N ALA A 184 -4.15 -6.78 8.67
CA ALA A 184 -3.37 -5.66 8.15
C ALA A 184 -1.87 -5.97 8.15
N TYR A 185 -1.13 -5.32 7.25
CA TYR A 185 0.33 -5.36 7.30
C TYR A 185 0.89 -4.36 8.35
N PRO A 186 1.77 -4.78 9.27
CA PRO A 186 2.41 -3.88 10.22
C PRO A 186 3.55 -3.10 9.56
N PHE A 187 3.44 -1.79 9.51
CA PHE A 187 4.44 -0.90 8.95
C PHE A 187 5.44 -0.46 10.01
N PHE A 188 6.73 -0.79 9.83
CA PHE A 188 7.77 -0.50 10.81
C PHE A 188 7.99 1.00 11.09
N TYR A 189 7.52 1.88 10.20
CA TYR A 189 7.60 3.33 10.31
C TYR A 189 6.32 3.97 10.89
N ILE A 190 5.24 3.20 11.06
CA ILE A 190 4.05 3.65 11.80
C ILE A 190 4.22 3.22 13.25
N LYS A 191 4.41 4.21 14.13
CA LYS A 191 4.80 3.98 15.52
C LYS A 191 3.99 4.86 16.47
N PRO A 192 2.73 4.49 16.76
CA PRO A 192 1.86 5.31 17.61
C PRO A 192 2.45 5.54 19.01
N SER A 193 3.07 4.52 19.61
CA SER A 193 3.70 4.62 20.94
C SER A 193 4.92 5.56 20.98
N GLU A 194 5.71 5.64 19.90
CA GLU A 194 6.84 6.60 19.82
C GLU A 194 6.34 8.04 19.57
N ASN A 195 5.08 8.21 19.15
CA ASN A 195 4.46 9.50 18.82
C ASN A 195 3.27 9.84 19.73
N GLU A 196 3.24 9.30 20.96
CA GLU A 196 2.06 9.35 21.83
C GLU A 196 1.50 10.76 21.99
N LYS A 197 2.34 11.76 22.25
CA LYS A 197 1.92 13.17 22.40
C LYS A 197 1.08 13.67 21.21
N ILE A 198 1.47 13.33 19.99
CA ILE A 198 0.75 13.72 18.77
C ILE A 198 -0.53 12.88 18.64
N ILE A 199 -0.43 11.57 18.86
CA ILE A 199 -1.59 10.66 18.78
C ILE A 199 -2.69 11.05 19.76
N ARG A 200 -2.37 11.51 20.98
CA ARG A 200 -3.36 11.92 21.98
C ARG A 200 -4.24 13.10 21.56
N LYS A 201 -3.83 13.90 20.57
CA LYS A 201 -4.69 14.94 19.97
C LYS A 201 -5.91 14.35 19.24
N TYR A 202 -5.80 13.09 18.79
CA TYR A 202 -6.80 12.40 17.97
C TYR A 202 -7.36 11.13 18.62
N TYR A 203 -6.64 10.56 19.60
CA TYR A 203 -7.06 9.42 20.42
C TYR A 203 -6.82 9.72 21.92
N PRO A 204 -7.76 10.42 22.58
CA PRO A 204 -7.63 10.84 23.98
C PRO A 204 -7.41 9.68 24.96
N GLU A 205 -6.73 9.94 26.08
CA GLU A 205 -6.45 8.93 27.12
C GLU A 205 -7.70 8.21 27.64
N ALA A 206 -8.82 8.93 27.72
CA ALA A 206 -10.10 8.38 28.15
C ALA A 206 -10.63 7.23 27.25
N LEU A 207 -10.13 7.11 26.01
CA LEU A 207 -10.53 6.05 25.07
C LEU A 207 -9.65 4.80 25.18
N GLY A 208 -8.55 4.85 25.92
CA GLY A 208 -7.67 3.71 26.16
C GLY A 208 -6.18 4.00 25.95
N PRO A 209 -5.31 2.98 26.13
CA PRO A 209 -3.88 3.12 25.92
C PRO A 209 -3.53 3.38 24.45
N VAL A 210 -2.45 4.12 24.18
CA VAL A 210 -2.00 4.42 22.81
C VAL A 210 -1.67 3.16 22.00
N THR A 211 -1.35 2.05 22.68
CA THR A 211 -1.15 0.72 22.09
C THR A 211 -2.41 0.12 21.46
N ASN A 212 -3.57 0.76 21.61
CA ASN A 212 -4.79 0.46 20.85
C ASN A 212 -4.75 0.93 19.40
N VAL A 213 -3.89 1.90 19.10
CA VAL A 213 -3.63 2.33 17.72
C VAL A 213 -2.60 1.36 17.13
N ASP A 214 -3.04 0.51 16.20
CA ASP A 214 -2.17 -0.48 15.56
C ASP A 214 -1.11 0.20 14.66
N PRO A 215 0.10 -0.38 14.53
CA PRO A 215 1.17 0.16 13.69
C PRO A 215 0.94 -0.16 12.20
N ILE A 216 -0.17 0.32 11.64
CA ILE A 216 -0.66 -0.04 10.31
C ILE A 216 -0.98 1.20 9.45
N GLY A 217 -1.24 0.97 8.16
CA GLY A 217 -1.97 1.90 7.31
C GLY A 217 -3.23 1.24 6.74
N ASN A 218 -3.89 1.92 5.82
CA ASN A 218 -5.12 1.43 5.19
C ASN A 218 -4.87 0.29 4.18
N SER A 219 -3.65 0.11 3.66
CA SER A 219 -3.37 -0.85 2.59
C SER A 219 -2.02 -1.54 2.79
N PRO A 220 -1.94 -2.88 2.64
CA PRO A 220 -3.06 -3.78 2.43
C PRO A 220 -3.80 -4.06 3.75
N VAL A 221 -5.13 -4.02 3.69
CA VAL A 221 -6.02 -4.42 4.79
C VAL A 221 -7.19 -5.22 4.23
N ILE A 222 -7.50 -6.37 4.83
CA ILE A 222 -8.77 -7.07 4.61
C ILE A 222 -9.68 -6.80 5.81
N ILE A 223 -10.83 -6.19 5.55
CA ILE A 223 -11.78 -5.73 6.58
C ILE A 223 -13.20 -6.00 6.11
N LYS A 224 -14.11 -6.29 7.05
CA LYS A 224 -15.53 -6.43 6.73
C LYS A 224 -16.09 -5.09 6.26
N LYS A 225 -16.88 -5.10 5.19
CA LYS A 225 -17.50 -3.91 4.58
C LYS A 225 -18.22 -3.05 5.61
N SER A 226 -19.05 -3.65 6.46
CA SER A 226 -19.81 -2.95 7.49
C SER A 226 -18.95 -2.22 8.51
N ILE A 227 -17.73 -2.71 8.79
CA ILE A 227 -16.78 -2.05 9.69
C ILE A 227 -16.09 -0.91 8.95
N LEU A 228 -15.72 -1.13 7.69
CA LEU A 228 -15.10 -0.09 6.87
C LEU A 228 -16.06 1.09 6.62
N GLU A 229 -17.35 0.85 6.44
CA GLU A 229 -18.40 1.88 6.34
C GLU A 229 -18.43 2.80 7.57
N GLN A 230 -18.16 2.26 8.76
CA GLN A 230 -18.09 3.05 10.00
C GLN A 230 -16.77 3.82 10.12
N ILE A 231 -15.65 3.19 9.74
CA ILE A 231 -14.31 3.78 9.86
C ILE A 231 -14.08 4.87 8.81
N ALA A 232 -14.52 4.69 7.57
CA ALA A 232 -14.13 5.54 6.44
C ALA A 232 -14.44 7.05 6.64
N PRO A 233 -15.62 7.46 7.14
CA PRO A 233 -15.88 8.87 7.45
C PRO A 233 -14.96 9.43 8.54
N THR A 234 -14.68 8.63 9.59
CA THR A 234 -13.77 9.03 10.68
C THR A 234 -12.33 9.11 10.18
N TRP A 235 -11.89 8.18 9.35
CA TRP A 235 -10.57 8.18 8.71
C TRP A 235 -10.38 9.45 7.88
N MET A 236 -11.34 9.81 7.02
CA MET A 236 -11.31 11.07 6.28
C MET A 236 -11.15 12.28 7.21
N ASN A 237 -12.01 12.40 8.22
CA ASN A 237 -12.02 13.55 9.11
C ASN A 237 -10.75 13.66 9.96
N VAL A 238 -10.24 12.53 10.47
CA VAL A 238 -8.99 12.51 11.22
C VAL A 238 -7.82 12.90 10.31
N SER A 239 -7.74 12.34 9.10
CA SER A 239 -6.67 12.70 8.15
C SER A 239 -6.70 14.19 7.77
N LEU A 240 -7.87 14.78 7.55
CA LEU A 240 -7.99 16.22 7.29
C LEU A 240 -7.53 17.05 8.50
N ARG A 241 -7.97 16.70 9.71
CA ARG A 241 -7.55 17.37 10.95
C ARG A 241 -6.04 17.26 11.18
N MET A 242 -5.46 16.10 10.94
CA MET A 242 -4.02 15.89 11.01
C MET A 242 -3.29 16.76 10.00
N LYS A 243 -3.84 16.91 8.79
CA LYS A 243 -3.24 17.75 7.75
C LYS A 243 -3.30 19.24 8.08
N ASP A 244 -4.36 19.70 8.74
CA ASP A 244 -4.51 21.09 9.15
C ASP A 244 -3.71 21.44 10.43
N ASP A 245 -3.23 20.44 11.20
CA ASP A 245 -2.35 20.66 12.37
C ASP A 245 -0.88 20.67 11.94
N PRO A 246 -0.16 21.82 12.01
CA PRO A 246 1.20 21.92 11.48
C PRO A 246 2.24 21.04 12.19
N GLU A 247 2.07 20.74 13.48
CA GLU A 247 2.97 19.84 14.22
C GLU A 247 2.79 18.39 13.73
N THR A 248 1.55 17.98 13.51
CA THR A 248 1.17 16.65 13.05
C THR A 248 1.54 16.44 11.59
N ASP A 249 1.22 17.39 10.70
CA ASP A 249 1.59 17.33 9.29
C ASP A 249 3.11 17.25 9.12
N LYS A 250 3.86 18.05 9.89
CA LYS A 250 5.32 17.97 9.88
C LYS A 250 5.85 16.64 10.39
N ALA A 251 5.24 16.08 11.44
CA ALA A 251 5.72 14.85 12.07
C ALA A 251 5.42 13.60 11.23
N PHE A 252 4.21 13.48 10.68
CA PHE A 252 3.78 12.30 9.93
C PHE A 252 3.99 12.44 8.42
N GLY A 253 3.93 13.65 7.88
CA GLY A 253 4.24 13.94 6.47
C GLY A 253 3.54 12.99 5.50
N TRP A 254 4.32 12.25 4.72
CA TRP A 254 3.80 11.39 3.64
C TRP A 254 3.00 10.17 4.13
N VAL A 255 3.11 9.78 5.42
CA VAL A 255 2.34 8.67 6.03
C VAL A 255 1.16 9.15 6.88
N LEU A 256 0.83 10.44 6.84
CA LEU A 256 -0.21 11.02 7.66
C LEU A 256 -1.57 10.37 7.45
N GLU A 257 -1.92 10.05 6.21
CA GLU A 257 -3.17 9.34 5.90
C GLU A 257 -3.23 7.97 6.60
N MET A 258 -2.12 7.22 6.60
CA MET A 258 -2.01 5.90 7.25
C MET A 258 -2.24 6.00 8.77
N TYR A 259 -1.67 7.01 9.42
CA TYR A 259 -1.96 7.30 10.83
C TYR A 259 -3.43 7.66 11.04
N GLY A 260 -4.04 8.38 10.10
CA GLY A 260 -5.47 8.66 10.12
C GLY A 260 -6.32 7.39 10.11
N TYR A 261 -5.98 6.41 9.27
CA TYR A 261 -6.66 5.10 9.24
C TYR A 261 -6.48 4.34 10.57
N ALA A 262 -5.25 4.28 11.09
CA ALA A 262 -4.94 3.58 12.33
C ALA A 262 -5.69 4.19 13.53
N VAL A 263 -5.71 5.53 13.63
CA VAL A 263 -6.44 6.24 14.69
C VAL A 263 -7.95 6.07 14.53
N ALA A 264 -8.49 6.18 13.31
CA ALA A 264 -9.91 5.97 13.06
C ALA A 264 -10.35 4.55 13.45
N SER A 265 -9.55 3.54 13.12
CA SER A 265 -9.80 2.16 13.55
C SER A 265 -9.85 2.05 15.07
N ALA A 266 -8.89 2.64 15.79
CA ALA A 266 -8.86 2.63 17.24
C ALA A 266 -10.03 3.39 17.89
N LEU A 267 -10.48 4.50 17.28
CA LEU A 267 -11.66 5.26 17.73
C LEU A 267 -12.94 4.42 17.65
N HIS A 268 -13.01 3.47 16.73
CA HIS A 268 -14.11 2.51 16.58
C HIS A 268 -13.87 1.17 17.31
N GLY A 269 -12.81 1.08 18.13
CA GLY A 269 -12.48 -0.13 18.88
C GLY A 269 -11.99 -1.31 18.02
N VAL A 270 -11.57 -1.04 16.77
CA VAL A 270 -11.16 -2.06 15.81
C VAL A 270 -9.66 -2.34 15.93
N ARG A 271 -9.32 -3.61 16.17
CA ARG A 271 -7.95 -4.14 16.22
C ARG A 271 -7.70 -5.10 15.07
N HIS A 272 -6.45 -5.14 14.59
CA HIS A 272 -6.08 -5.95 13.43
C HIS A 272 -5.24 -7.17 13.79
N ILE A 273 -5.44 -8.26 13.06
CA ILE A 273 -4.47 -9.35 12.97
C ILE A 273 -3.28 -8.83 12.14
N LEU A 274 -2.14 -8.61 12.80
CA LEU A 274 -0.93 -8.12 12.14
C LEU A 274 -0.24 -9.25 11.37
N ARG A 275 -0.19 -9.13 10.04
CA ARG A 275 0.33 -10.16 9.12
C ARG A 275 1.55 -9.65 8.36
N LYS A 276 2.75 -10.02 8.85
CA LYS A 276 4.03 -9.72 8.16
C LYS A 276 4.21 -10.44 6.83
N ASP A 277 3.45 -11.51 6.61
CA ASP A 277 3.43 -12.29 5.38
C ASP A 277 2.40 -11.76 4.36
N PHE A 278 1.63 -10.74 4.70
CA PHE A 278 0.61 -10.16 3.82
C PHE A 278 1.24 -9.58 2.55
N MET A 279 2.34 -8.83 2.71
CA MET A 279 3.10 -8.29 1.59
C MET A 279 4.61 -8.33 1.83
N LEU A 280 5.37 -8.06 0.77
CA LEU A 280 6.80 -7.85 0.78
C LEU A 280 7.18 -6.57 0.02
N GLN A 281 8.35 -6.00 0.32
CA GLN A 281 8.85 -4.75 -0.22
C GLN A 281 10.26 -4.91 -0.79
N PRO A 282 10.41 -5.33 -2.05
CA PRO A 282 11.69 -5.31 -2.75
C PRO A 282 12.25 -3.87 -2.82
N PRO A 283 13.58 -3.68 -2.75
CA PRO A 283 14.63 -4.71 -2.71
C PRO A 283 14.94 -5.27 -1.31
N TRP A 284 14.20 -4.89 -0.27
CA TRP A 284 14.53 -5.19 1.13
C TRP A 284 14.15 -6.59 1.55
N ASP A 285 12.96 -7.05 1.15
CA ASP A 285 12.55 -8.43 1.32
C ASP A 285 13.12 -9.25 0.17
N LEU A 286 14.07 -10.16 0.46
CA LEU A 286 14.88 -10.81 -0.57
C LEU A 286 14.15 -11.92 -1.34
N GLU A 287 13.13 -12.52 -0.72
CA GLU A 287 12.41 -13.68 -1.23
C GLU A 287 10.89 -13.45 -1.20
N VAL A 288 10.18 -13.93 -2.20
CA VAL A 288 8.71 -13.91 -2.25
C VAL A 288 8.12 -14.99 -1.34
N GLY A 289 8.60 -16.23 -1.45
CA GLY A 289 8.12 -17.36 -0.67
C GLY A 289 6.59 -17.51 -0.71
N LYS A 290 5.97 -17.62 0.47
CA LYS A 290 4.51 -17.73 0.65
C LYS A 290 3.78 -16.39 0.80
N ARG A 291 4.49 -15.26 0.65
CA ARG A 291 3.90 -13.92 0.80
C ARG A 291 3.02 -13.56 -0.39
N PHE A 292 1.99 -12.75 -0.19
CA PHE A 292 0.92 -12.62 -1.19
C PHE A 292 1.09 -11.45 -2.16
N ILE A 293 1.49 -10.28 -1.66
CA ILE A 293 1.57 -9.04 -2.43
C ILE A 293 3.01 -8.55 -2.50
N ILE A 294 3.50 -8.25 -3.70
CA ILE A 294 4.71 -7.42 -3.88
C ILE A 294 4.28 -5.96 -3.90
N HIS A 295 4.76 -5.18 -2.94
CA HIS A 295 4.62 -3.72 -2.89
C HIS A 295 5.91 -3.07 -3.43
N TYR A 296 5.90 -2.65 -4.69
CA TYR A 296 7.10 -2.13 -5.37
C TYR A 296 7.28 -0.62 -5.17
N THR A 297 7.31 -0.20 -3.91
CA THR A 297 7.42 1.23 -3.56
C THR A 297 8.84 1.79 -3.72
N TYR A 298 9.87 0.98 -3.49
CA TYR A 298 11.28 1.38 -3.51
C TYR A 298 11.90 1.19 -4.91
N GLY A 299 12.84 2.08 -5.25
CA GLY A 299 13.67 1.90 -6.44
C GLY A 299 14.63 0.72 -6.26
N CYS A 300 14.72 -0.13 -7.28
CA CYS A 300 15.64 -1.26 -7.34
C CYS A 300 16.81 -0.87 -8.24
N ASP A 301 17.88 -0.33 -7.65
CA ASP A 301 19.07 0.14 -8.35
C ASP A 301 20.27 -0.77 -8.04
N TYR A 302 20.85 -1.37 -9.07
CA TYR A 302 21.94 -2.34 -8.92
C TYR A 302 23.09 -2.06 -9.89
N ASN A 303 24.30 -2.39 -9.47
CA ASN A 303 25.41 -2.52 -10.41
C ASN A 303 25.34 -3.88 -11.12
N MET A 304 26.17 -4.08 -12.16
CA MET A 304 26.17 -5.31 -12.94
C MET A 304 26.68 -6.56 -12.18
N LYS A 305 27.21 -6.39 -10.96
CA LYS A 305 27.57 -7.48 -10.05
C LYS A 305 26.41 -7.92 -9.14
N GLY A 306 25.26 -7.27 -9.23
CA GLY A 306 24.08 -7.56 -8.40
C GLY A 306 24.10 -6.88 -7.03
N GLU A 307 24.94 -5.87 -6.83
CA GLU A 307 25.02 -5.11 -5.58
C GLU A 307 24.13 -3.86 -5.64
N LEU A 308 23.31 -3.64 -4.60
CA LEU A 308 22.38 -2.51 -4.52
C LEU A 308 23.14 -1.17 -4.44
N THR A 309 22.83 -0.22 -5.31
CA THR A 309 23.49 1.10 -5.35
C THR A 309 22.65 2.15 -4.62
N TYR A 310 22.89 2.30 -3.31
CA TYR A 310 22.14 3.22 -2.46
C TYR A 310 22.23 4.69 -2.91
N GLY A 311 21.07 5.35 -3.01
CA GLY A 311 20.96 6.79 -3.30
C GLY A 311 21.49 7.20 -4.68
N LYS A 312 21.78 6.24 -5.56
CA LYS A 312 22.34 6.46 -6.90
C LYS A 312 21.59 5.61 -7.91
N ILE A 313 21.49 6.14 -9.13
CA ILE A 313 20.97 5.37 -10.26
C ILE A 313 21.96 4.24 -10.55
N GLY A 314 21.47 3.01 -10.47
CA GLY A 314 22.26 1.81 -10.78
C GLY A 314 22.48 1.62 -12.28
N GLU A 315 23.43 0.75 -12.63
CA GLU A 315 23.64 0.34 -14.03
C GLU A 315 22.44 -0.46 -14.55
N TRP A 316 21.83 -1.27 -13.69
CA TRP A 316 20.50 -1.82 -13.88
C TRP A 316 19.53 -1.17 -12.90
N ARG A 317 18.33 -0.82 -13.38
CA ARG A 317 17.31 -0.16 -12.56
C ARG A 317 15.90 -0.63 -12.90
N PHE A 318 15.10 -0.84 -11.85
CA PHE A 318 13.65 -0.75 -11.91
C PHE A 318 13.14 0.21 -10.84
N ASP A 319 12.60 1.36 -11.26
CA ASP A 319 11.83 2.25 -10.38
C ASP A 319 10.59 2.73 -11.14
N LYS A 320 9.42 2.54 -10.54
CA LYS A 320 8.15 3.03 -11.08
C LYS A 320 8.17 4.54 -11.37
N ARG A 321 8.96 5.33 -10.62
CA ARG A 321 9.12 6.77 -10.81
C ARG A 321 9.93 7.15 -12.05
N SER A 322 10.56 6.19 -12.72
CA SER A 322 11.10 6.39 -14.08
C SER A 322 9.99 6.43 -15.14
N TYR A 323 8.75 6.08 -14.77
CA TYR A 323 7.60 5.91 -15.68
C TYR A 323 6.41 6.78 -15.26
N LEU A 324 6.66 8.07 -14.96
CA LEU A 324 5.62 9.01 -14.53
C LEU A 324 4.68 9.44 -15.66
N ARG A 325 5.20 9.53 -16.89
CA ARG A 325 4.48 10.05 -18.06
C ARG A 325 3.87 8.97 -18.94
N GLY A 326 3.92 7.72 -18.52
CA GLY A 326 3.44 6.59 -19.30
C GLY A 326 3.99 5.27 -18.79
N PRO A 327 3.51 4.15 -19.36
CA PRO A 327 3.91 2.82 -18.95
C PRO A 327 5.40 2.53 -19.21
N PRO A 328 6.03 1.63 -18.43
CA PRO A 328 7.33 1.06 -18.81
C PRO A 328 7.27 0.38 -20.18
N PRO A 329 8.38 0.34 -20.94
CA PRO A 329 8.43 -0.43 -22.17
C PRO A 329 8.21 -1.92 -21.90
N LYS A 330 7.76 -2.66 -22.92
CA LYS A 330 7.75 -4.13 -22.87
C LYS A 330 9.18 -4.66 -22.78
N ASN A 331 9.33 -5.88 -22.27
CA ASN A 331 10.60 -6.60 -22.24
C ASN A 331 11.72 -5.82 -21.52
N LEU A 332 11.44 -5.35 -20.30
CA LEU A 332 12.47 -4.83 -19.39
C LEU A 332 13.59 -5.88 -19.23
N SER A 333 14.84 -5.40 -19.19
CA SER A 333 15.97 -6.28 -18.91
C SER A 333 15.81 -6.93 -17.54
N LEU A 334 16.09 -8.21 -17.46
CA LEU A 334 16.18 -8.88 -16.15
C LEU A 334 17.35 -8.31 -15.36
N PRO A 335 17.25 -8.25 -14.03
CA PRO A 335 18.36 -7.82 -13.19
C PRO A 335 19.57 -8.76 -13.33
N PRO A 336 20.80 -8.26 -13.08
CA PRO A 336 22.01 -9.06 -13.15
C PRO A 336 22.01 -10.21 -12.12
N PRO A 337 22.86 -11.24 -12.31
CA PRO A 337 23.06 -12.28 -11.30
C PRO A 337 23.42 -11.67 -9.93
N GLY A 338 22.92 -12.28 -8.84
CA GLY A 338 23.14 -11.80 -7.47
C GLY A 338 22.04 -10.87 -6.93
N VAL A 339 21.17 -10.34 -7.80
CA VAL A 339 20.01 -9.55 -7.37
C VAL A 339 18.96 -10.46 -6.68
N PRO A 340 18.28 -10.00 -5.61
CA PRO A 340 17.33 -10.81 -4.86
C PRO A 340 16.19 -11.38 -5.70
N GLU A 341 15.71 -12.57 -5.31
CA GLU A 341 14.63 -13.29 -6.00
C GLU A 341 13.36 -12.45 -6.11
N SER A 342 13.02 -11.67 -5.08
CA SER A 342 11.84 -10.82 -5.08
C SER A 342 11.86 -9.74 -6.17
N VAL A 343 13.03 -9.14 -6.45
CA VAL A 343 13.23 -8.15 -7.52
C VAL A 343 13.16 -8.84 -8.88
N VAL A 344 13.81 -10.00 -9.03
CA VAL A 344 13.73 -10.82 -10.25
C VAL A 344 12.27 -11.19 -10.54
N ARG A 345 11.53 -11.61 -9.51
CA ARG A 345 10.13 -12.00 -9.59
C ARG A 345 9.25 -10.82 -10.00
N LEU A 346 9.43 -9.65 -9.39
CA LEU A 346 8.73 -8.42 -9.76
C LEU A 346 8.92 -8.09 -11.25
N VAL A 347 10.17 -8.05 -11.74
CA VAL A 347 10.47 -7.68 -13.12
C VAL A 347 9.89 -8.69 -14.11
N LYS A 348 9.98 -9.99 -13.81
CA LYS A 348 9.32 -11.04 -14.60
C LYS A 348 7.82 -10.84 -14.67
N MET A 349 7.20 -10.48 -13.54
CA MET A 349 5.75 -10.26 -13.46
C MET A 349 5.31 -9.01 -14.23
N VAL A 350 6.09 -7.94 -14.18
CA VAL A 350 5.88 -6.75 -15.01
C VAL A 350 6.00 -7.11 -16.48
N ASN A 351 7.09 -7.77 -16.90
CA ASN A 351 7.29 -8.19 -18.29
C ASN A 351 6.15 -9.05 -18.81
N GLU A 352 5.70 -10.04 -18.04
CA GLU A 352 4.59 -10.89 -18.42
C GLU A 352 3.28 -10.10 -18.58
N ALA A 353 2.95 -9.21 -17.65
CA ALA A 353 1.77 -8.36 -17.75
C ALA A 353 1.85 -7.45 -19.00
N THR A 354 2.96 -6.73 -19.19
CA THR A 354 3.15 -5.82 -20.34
C THR A 354 3.12 -6.53 -21.69
N ALA A 355 3.53 -7.80 -21.76
CA ALA A 355 3.46 -8.61 -22.97
C ALA A 355 2.03 -9.01 -23.32
N ASN A 356 1.19 -9.27 -22.32
CA ASN A 356 -0.15 -9.85 -22.50
C ASN A 356 -1.31 -8.85 -22.41
N ILE A 357 -1.06 -7.64 -21.89
CA ILE A 357 -2.07 -6.57 -21.83
C ILE A 357 -2.18 -5.89 -23.22
N PRO A 358 -3.35 -5.93 -23.89
CA PRO A 358 -3.56 -5.27 -25.18
C PRO A 358 -3.37 -3.76 -25.07
N GLY A 359 -2.87 -3.09 -26.12
CA GLY A 359 -2.69 -1.63 -26.09
C GLY A 359 -1.80 -1.15 -24.93
N TRP A 360 -0.76 -1.92 -24.56
CA TRP A 360 0.13 -1.52 -23.46
C TRP A 360 0.80 -0.17 -23.72
N GLU A 361 1.28 0.07 -24.95
CA GLU A 361 2.09 1.25 -25.30
C GLU A 361 1.26 2.51 -25.55
N THR A 362 -0.06 2.38 -25.75
CA THR A 362 -0.97 3.47 -26.14
C THR A 362 -1.46 4.32 -24.97
N VAL A 363 -1.14 3.95 -23.71
CA VAL A 363 -1.52 4.69 -22.48
C VAL A 363 -0.76 6.03 -22.34
N ARG A 364 -0.01 6.46 -23.37
CA ARG A 364 0.87 7.64 -23.27
C ARG A 364 0.12 8.97 -23.23
N MET A 365 -1.07 9.09 -23.81
CA MET A 365 -1.83 10.35 -23.81
C MET A 365 -3.32 10.11 -24.04
N SER A 366 -4.14 10.28 -22.99
CA SER A 366 -5.58 10.57 -23.08
C SER A 366 -5.96 11.47 -21.92
#